data_AF-A0A707J9V7-F1
#
_entry.id   AF-A0A707J9V7-F1
#
_cell.length_a   1.000
_cell.length_b   1.000
_cell.length_c   1.000
_cell.angle_alpha   90.00
_cell.angle_beta   90.00
_cell.angle_gamma   90.00
#
_symmetry.space_group_name_H-M   'P 1'
#
loop_
_entity.id
_entity.type
_entity.pdbx_description
1 polymer ?
#
loop_
_entity_poly.entity_id
_entity_poly.type
_entity_poly.pdbx_seq_one_letter_code
_entity_poly.pdbx_strand_id
1 'polypeptide(L)'
;MKMIVIADDFTGSNDTGVQLAKKGARTEVMLSASQKPSRRADVLVINTESRAMPADQAASAVYAALSPWCETSPAPLVYKKIDSTFRGNIGAEVTAAMRASQRKLAVIAAAIPAAGRTTLEGKCLVNGVPLLETEFASDPKTPIVSSRIAEIVALQSEIPVYEVFLQDVRRGGLSALLTAYAAEGEGIIVVDAVEERDLTLIAQAACEQPSMPLLVGAA
;
A
#
# COMPACT_ATOMS: atom_id res chain seq x y z
N MET A 1 -19.11 -2.68 6.44
CA MET A 1 -17.76 -2.11 6.33
C MET A 1 -17.49 -1.84 4.86
N LYS A 2 -16.97 -0.67 4.49
CA LYS A 2 -16.69 -0.31 3.08
C LYS A 2 -15.20 -0.48 2.75
N MET A 3 -14.32 -0.15 3.69
CA MET A 3 -12.87 -0.23 3.51
C MET A 3 -12.20 -0.84 4.74
N ILE A 4 -11.18 -1.66 4.50
CA ILE A 4 -10.22 -2.12 5.50
C ILE A 4 -8.86 -1.50 5.16
N VAL A 5 -8.26 -0.82 6.12
CA VAL A 5 -6.89 -0.34 6.06
C VAL A 5 -6.06 -1.28 6.93
N ILE A 6 -5.00 -1.88 6.38
CA ILE A 6 -4.02 -2.64 7.17
C ILE A 6 -2.74 -1.82 7.24
N ALA A 7 -2.31 -1.47 8.45
CA ALA A 7 -1.13 -0.64 8.70
C ALA A 7 -0.10 -1.39 9.56
N ASP A 8 1.18 -1.15 9.28
CA ASP A 8 2.31 -1.84 9.91
C ASP A 8 2.77 -1.20 11.23
N ASP A 9 2.27 0.00 11.55
CA ASP A 9 2.57 0.70 12.79
C ASP A 9 1.41 1.54 13.36
N PHE A 10 1.56 1.91 14.63
CA PHE A 10 0.59 2.71 15.37
C PHE A 10 0.37 4.11 14.76
N THR A 11 1.45 4.80 14.38
CA THR A 11 1.37 6.18 13.89
C THR A 11 0.69 6.23 12.53
N GLY A 12 1.09 5.36 11.59
CA GLY A 12 0.46 5.27 10.27
C GLY A 12 -1.00 4.85 10.35
N SER A 13 -1.36 3.97 11.30
CA SER A 13 -2.76 3.60 11.55
C SER A 13 -3.62 4.82 11.90
N ASN A 14 -3.15 5.63 12.85
CA ASN A 14 -3.90 6.79 13.30
C ASN A 14 -3.93 7.92 12.27
N ASP A 15 -2.84 8.16 11.53
CA ASP A 15 -2.81 9.17 10.48
C ASP A 15 -3.86 8.87 9.40
N THR A 16 -3.84 7.69 8.80
CA THR A 16 -4.85 7.27 7.81
C THR A 16 -6.27 7.31 8.39
N GLY A 17 -6.42 6.90 9.66
CA GLY A 17 -7.69 6.98 10.37
C GLY A 17 -8.25 8.41 10.42
N VAL A 18 -7.40 9.38 10.77
CA VAL A 18 -7.74 10.81 10.81
C VAL A 18 -8.03 11.37 9.41
N GLN A 19 -7.25 11.00 8.39
CA GLN A 19 -7.50 11.48 7.02
C GLN A 19 -8.88 11.03 6.51
N LEU A 20 -9.24 9.76 6.73
CA LEU A 20 -10.53 9.21 6.31
C LEU A 20 -11.70 9.82 7.12
N ALA A 21 -11.52 10.04 8.42
CA ALA A 21 -12.52 10.72 9.25
C ALA A 21 -12.77 12.17 8.79
N LYS A 22 -11.71 12.91 8.41
CA LYS A 22 -11.83 14.27 7.83
C LYS A 22 -12.58 14.28 6.50
N LYS A 23 -12.61 13.16 5.77
CA LYS A 23 -13.41 12.97 4.55
C LYS A 23 -14.83 12.46 4.83
N GLY A 24 -15.25 12.42 6.10
CA GLY A 24 -16.60 12.09 6.53
C GLY A 24 -16.87 10.60 6.77
N ALA A 25 -15.85 9.75 6.73
CA ALA A 25 -16.01 8.33 7.02
C ALA A 25 -16.09 8.07 8.53
N ARG A 26 -16.96 7.14 8.96
CA ARG A 26 -16.94 6.63 10.34
C ARG A 26 -15.80 5.63 10.46
N THR A 27 -14.66 6.10 10.97
CA THR A 27 -13.41 5.33 11.05
C THR A 27 -13.15 4.83 12.47
N GLU A 28 -12.78 3.56 12.60
CA GLU A 28 -12.30 2.96 13.84
C GLU A 28 -10.90 2.38 13.65
N VAL A 29 -10.05 2.48 14.68
CA VAL A 29 -8.70 1.90 14.69
C VAL A 29 -8.66 0.75 15.70
N MET A 30 -8.32 -0.44 15.23
CA MET A 30 -8.05 -1.62 16.04
C MET A 30 -6.55 -1.76 16.25
N LEU A 31 -6.16 -1.80 17.52
CA LEU A 31 -4.80 -2.02 18.01
C LEU A 31 -4.56 -3.48 18.42
N SER A 32 -5.64 -4.26 18.55
CA SER A 32 -5.60 -5.68 18.88
C SER A 32 -6.69 -6.44 18.15
N ALA A 33 -6.37 -7.66 17.69
CA ALA A 33 -7.32 -8.59 17.10
C ALA A 33 -8.48 -8.99 18.04
N SER A 34 -8.33 -8.77 19.36
CA SER A 34 -9.39 -9.02 20.34
C SER A 34 -10.50 -7.97 20.34
N GLN A 35 -10.24 -6.78 19.78
CA GLN A 35 -11.23 -5.72 19.69
C GLN A 35 -12.30 -6.08 18.66
N LYS A 36 -13.55 -5.75 18.99
CA LYS A 36 -14.69 -5.91 18.06
C LYS A 36 -15.09 -4.53 17.57
N PRO A 37 -14.95 -4.22 16.28
CA PRO A 37 -15.33 -2.92 15.76
C PRO A 37 -16.85 -2.77 15.72
N SER A 38 -17.32 -1.53 15.75
CA SER A 38 -18.74 -1.24 15.60
C SER A 38 -19.25 -1.69 14.24
N ARG A 39 -20.48 -2.20 14.21
CA ARG A 39 -21.19 -2.49 12.95
C ARG A 39 -21.46 -1.23 12.12
N ARG A 40 -21.29 -0.04 12.71
CA ARG A 40 -21.51 1.26 12.05
C ARG A 40 -20.27 1.82 11.38
N ALA A 41 -19.08 1.23 11.55
CA ALA A 41 -17.87 1.71 10.91
C ALA A 41 -17.94 1.57 9.38
N ASP A 42 -17.57 2.63 8.68
CA ASP A 42 -17.37 2.64 7.23
C ASP A 42 -15.95 2.16 6.89
N VAL A 43 -14.97 2.55 7.72
CA VAL A 43 -13.57 2.20 7.59
C VAL A 43 -13.09 1.55 8.88
N LEU A 44 -12.40 0.43 8.74
CA LEU A 44 -11.65 -0.18 9.83
C LEU A 44 -10.16 -0.12 9.52
N VAL A 45 -9.39 0.52 10.40
CA VAL A 45 -7.94 0.47 10.36
C VAL A 45 -7.46 -0.58 11.34
N ILE A 46 -6.62 -1.51 10.89
CA ILE A 46 -6.04 -2.57 11.73
C ILE A 46 -4.53 -2.36 11.76
N ASN A 47 -4.01 -2.14 12.96
CA ASN A 47 -2.57 -2.06 13.23
C ASN A 47 -2.02 -3.47 13.49
N THR A 48 -1.03 -3.89 12.70
CA THR A 48 -0.34 -5.18 12.90
C THR A 48 0.94 -5.06 13.71
N GLU A 49 1.42 -3.84 14.01
CA GLU A 49 2.73 -3.56 14.64
C GLU A 49 3.90 -4.35 14.03
N SER A 50 3.82 -4.62 12.73
CA SER A 50 4.67 -5.57 12.02
C SER A 50 5.92 -4.97 11.38
N ARG A 51 6.10 -3.63 11.44
CA ARG A 51 7.22 -2.95 10.76
C ARG A 51 8.59 -3.56 11.07
N ALA A 52 8.86 -3.82 12.35
CA ALA A 52 10.14 -4.34 12.81
C ALA A 52 10.14 -5.86 13.08
N MET A 53 9.06 -6.56 12.69
CA MET A 53 8.99 -8.02 12.82
C MET A 53 9.84 -8.70 11.73
N PRO A 54 10.22 -9.97 11.93
CA PRO A 54 10.65 -10.84 10.83
C PRO A 54 9.59 -10.89 9.72
N ALA A 55 10.03 -10.94 8.46
CA ALA A 55 9.15 -10.82 7.30
C ALA A 55 8.05 -11.90 7.23
N ASP A 56 8.36 -13.13 7.63
CA ASP A 56 7.42 -14.26 7.72
C ASP A 56 6.34 -14.04 8.79
N GLN A 57 6.72 -13.47 9.93
CA GLN A 57 5.81 -13.11 11.01
C GLN A 57 4.93 -11.92 10.61
N ALA A 58 5.50 -10.91 9.95
CA ALA A 58 4.75 -9.77 9.41
C ALA A 58 3.71 -10.21 8.37
N ALA A 59 4.10 -11.07 7.43
CA ALA A 59 3.19 -11.66 6.45
C ALA A 59 2.05 -12.44 7.14
N SER A 60 2.38 -13.28 8.12
CA SER A 60 1.40 -14.05 8.89
C SER A 60 0.42 -13.14 9.65
N ALA A 61 0.91 -12.07 10.26
CA ALA A 61 0.10 -11.10 10.98
C ALA A 61 -0.86 -10.36 10.05
N VAL A 62 -0.39 -9.90 8.89
CA VAL A 62 -1.23 -9.24 7.87
C VAL A 62 -2.31 -10.19 7.35
N TYR A 63 -1.95 -11.43 7.00
CA TYR A 63 -2.91 -12.40 6.51
C TYR A 63 -4.01 -12.69 7.54
N ALA A 64 -3.61 -12.97 8.79
CA ALA A 64 -4.54 -13.28 9.88
C ALA A 64 -5.43 -12.09 10.26
N ALA A 65 -4.90 -10.86 10.20
CA ALA A 65 -5.66 -9.65 10.48
C ALA A 65 -6.70 -9.34 9.39
N LEU A 66 -6.38 -9.63 8.13
CA LEU A 66 -7.20 -9.24 6.98
C LEU A 66 -8.20 -10.32 6.54
N SER A 67 -7.82 -11.60 6.55
CA SER A 67 -8.64 -12.68 6.00
C SER A 67 -10.08 -12.75 6.54
N PRO A 68 -10.36 -12.50 7.85
CA PRO A 68 -11.74 -12.55 8.36
C PRO A 68 -12.67 -11.48 7.76
N TRP A 69 -12.12 -10.43 7.15
CA TRP A 69 -12.88 -9.33 6.56
C TRP A 69 -13.12 -9.51 5.07
N CYS A 70 -12.29 -10.31 4.40
CA CYS A 70 -12.36 -10.54 2.95
C CYS A 70 -13.38 -11.60 2.53
N GLU A 71 -13.86 -12.43 3.46
CA GLU A 71 -14.90 -13.45 3.19
C GLU A 71 -16.33 -12.87 3.08
N THR A 72 -16.48 -11.55 3.15
CA THR A 72 -17.79 -10.88 3.11
C THR A 72 -18.23 -10.56 1.68
N SER A 73 -19.55 -10.51 1.43
CA SER A 73 -20.13 -10.11 0.15
C SER A 73 -21.06 -8.90 0.33
N PRO A 74 -20.80 -7.76 -0.35
CA PRO A 74 -19.63 -7.49 -1.19
C PRO A 74 -18.33 -7.39 -0.39
N ALA A 75 -17.21 -7.82 -0.99
CA ALA A 75 -15.90 -7.71 -0.37
C ALA A 75 -15.51 -6.22 -0.19
N PRO A 76 -14.89 -5.85 0.94
CA PRO A 76 -14.48 -4.47 1.17
C PRO A 76 -13.33 -4.05 0.24
N LEU A 77 -13.18 -2.74 0.07
CA LEU A 77 -11.94 -2.19 -0.46
C LEU A 77 -10.82 -2.43 0.56
N VAL A 78 -9.67 -2.91 0.11
CA VAL A 78 -8.50 -3.12 0.97
C VAL A 78 -7.42 -2.11 0.58
N TYR A 79 -6.93 -1.40 1.58
CA TYR A 79 -5.79 -0.49 1.46
C TYR A 79 -4.67 -0.96 2.39
N LYS A 80 -3.53 -1.35 1.81
CA LYS A 80 -2.33 -1.63 2.59
C LYS A 80 -1.57 -0.33 2.81
N LYS A 81 -1.65 0.18 4.03
CA LYS A 81 -0.84 1.31 4.48
C LYS A 81 0.59 0.83 4.75
N ILE A 82 1.55 1.54 4.16
CA ILE A 82 3.00 1.34 4.35
C ILE A 82 3.66 2.63 4.84
N ASP A 83 4.91 2.53 5.26
CA ASP A 83 5.75 3.69 5.56
C ASP A 83 6.09 4.46 4.26
N SER A 84 5.95 5.79 4.27
CA SER A 84 6.24 6.64 3.10
C SER A 84 7.71 6.59 2.65
N THR A 85 8.57 6.13 3.54
CA THR A 85 10.01 5.92 3.32
C THR A 85 10.33 4.43 3.21
N PHE A 86 9.35 3.57 2.92
CA PHE A 86 9.53 2.14 2.62
C PHE A 86 10.28 1.31 3.67
N ARG A 87 10.29 1.74 4.93
CA ARG A 87 10.78 0.92 6.04
C ARG A 87 9.84 -0.25 6.31
N GLY A 88 10.40 -1.37 6.76
CA GLY A 88 9.67 -2.55 7.17
C GLY A 88 9.52 -3.61 6.09
N ASN A 89 8.43 -4.37 6.15
CA ASN A 89 8.24 -5.62 5.42
C ASN A 89 7.36 -5.47 4.17
N ILE A 90 7.68 -4.49 3.31
CA ILE A 90 6.81 -4.07 2.19
C ILE A 90 6.42 -5.24 1.29
N GLY A 91 7.38 -6.00 0.76
CA GLY A 91 7.09 -7.09 -0.18
C GLY A 91 6.32 -8.24 0.47
N ALA A 92 6.71 -8.62 1.68
CA ALA A 92 6.08 -9.72 2.41
C ALA A 92 4.63 -9.38 2.81
N GLU A 93 4.40 -8.16 3.31
CA GLU A 93 3.07 -7.71 3.74
C GLU A 93 2.13 -7.45 2.56
N VAL A 94 2.61 -6.87 1.46
CA VAL A 94 1.81 -6.70 0.23
C VAL A 94 1.41 -8.07 -0.32
N THR A 95 2.34 -9.02 -0.37
CA THR A 95 2.06 -10.40 -0.78
C THR A 95 0.98 -11.03 0.10
N ALA A 96 1.13 -10.95 1.43
CA ALA A 96 0.13 -11.49 2.36
C ALA A 96 -1.24 -10.84 2.21
N ALA A 97 -1.29 -9.51 2.01
CA ALA A 97 -2.52 -8.79 1.79
C ALA A 97 -3.20 -9.20 0.47
N MET A 98 -2.45 -9.38 -0.61
CA MET A 98 -2.97 -9.89 -1.90
C MET A 98 -3.58 -11.29 -1.72
N ARG A 99 -2.89 -12.19 -1.01
CA ARG A 99 -3.38 -13.55 -0.73
C ARG A 99 -4.67 -13.53 0.11
N ALA A 100 -4.70 -12.76 1.19
CA ALA A 100 -5.86 -12.66 2.07
C ALA A 100 -7.08 -12.02 1.39
N SER A 101 -6.87 -11.09 0.46
CA SER A 101 -7.93 -10.40 -0.28
C SER A 101 -8.21 -10.99 -1.67
N GLN A 102 -7.52 -12.07 -2.04
CA GLN A 102 -7.61 -12.74 -3.34
C GLN A 102 -7.44 -11.79 -4.54
N ARG A 103 -6.62 -10.74 -4.38
CA ARG A 103 -6.34 -9.78 -5.45
C ARG A 103 -5.15 -10.26 -6.28
N LYS A 104 -5.33 -10.30 -7.60
CA LYS A 104 -4.26 -10.65 -8.54
C LYS A 104 -3.21 -9.54 -8.67
N LEU A 105 -3.64 -8.29 -8.62
CA LEU A 105 -2.77 -7.13 -8.74
C LEU A 105 -2.72 -6.32 -7.45
N ALA A 106 -1.55 -5.77 -7.15
CA ALA A 106 -1.38 -4.68 -6.19
C ALA A 106 -0.80 -3.45 -6.90
N VAL A 107 -1.30 -2.27 -6.56
CA VAL A 107 -0.80 -0.99 -7.07
C VAL A 107 -0.15 -0.22 -5.92
N ILE A 108 1.16 -0.03 -6.01
CA ILE A 108 1.96 0.76 -5.07
C ILE A 108 2.04 2.20 -5.56
N ALA A 109 1.33 3.09 -4.86
CA ALA A 109 1.36 4.53 -5.05
C ALA A 109 1.55 5.19 -3.68
N ALA A 110 2.82 5.25 -3.24
CA ALA A 110 3.18 5.67 -1.87
C ALA A 110 3.70 7.11 -1.77
N ALA A 111 3.62 7.89 -2.86
CA ALA A 111 4.00 9.29 -2.85
C ALA A 111 3.09 10.10 -1.90
N ILE A 112 3.67 11.08 -1.22
CA ILE A 112 2.97 12.11 -0.47
C ILE A 112 3.60 13.46 -0.86
N PRO A 113 3.25 14.01 -2.04
CA PRO A 113 3.87 15.22 -2.58
C PRO A 113 3.89 16.40 -1.60
N ALA A 114 2.79 16.61 -0.86
CA ALA A 114 2.70 17.66 0.15
C ALA A 114 3.69 17.49 1.31
N ALA A 115 4.19 16.28 1.56
CA ALA A 115 5.23 15.97 2.54
C ALA A 115 6.62 15.78 1.89
N GLY A 116 6.79 16.12 0.61
CA GLY A 116 8.05 15.96 -0.11
C GLY A 116 8.41 14.52 -0.44
N ARG A 117 7.46 13.57 -0.38
CA ARG A 117 7.69 12.19 -0.82
C ARG A 117 7.14 12.01 -2.23
N THR A 118 7.99 11.63 -3.16
CA THR A 118 7.60 11.43 -4.57
C THR A 118 8.17 10.13 -5.10
N THR A 119 7.50 9.54 -6.08
CA THR A 119 8.02 8.42 -6.87
C THR A 119 8.32 8.88 -8.28
N LEU A 120 9.56 8.73 -8.72
CA LEU A 120 10.00 9.11 -10.06
C LEU A 120 10.97 8.05 -10.61
N GLU A 121 10.70 7.57 -11.82
CA GLU A 121 11.45 6.50 -12.47
C GLU A 121 11.58 5.25 -11.58
N GLY A 122 10.49 4.91 -10.87
CA GLY A 122 10.42 3.78 -9.95
C GLY A 122 11.15 3.97 -8.62
N LYS A 123 11.76 5.14 -8.39
CA LYS A 123 12.51 5.46 -7.17
C LYS A 123 11.71 6.33 -6.21
N CYS A 124 11.75 5.99 -4.93
CA CYS A 124 11.30 6.87 -3.87
C CYS A 124 12.32 8.00 -3.64
N LEU A 125 11.83 9.24 -3.64
CA LEU A 125 12.60 10.44 -3.33
C LEU A 125 12.01 11.13 -2.09
N VAL A 126 12.86 11.66 -1.23
CA VAL A 126 12.51 12.52 -0.10
C VAL A 126 13.11 13.90 -0.35
N ASN A 127 12.26 14.91 -0.53
CA ASN A 127 12.66 16.28 -0.89
C ASN A 127 13.58 16.32 -2.13
N GLY A 128 13.33 15.45 -3.11
CA GLY A 128 14.13 15.32 -4.33
C GLY A 128 15.41 14.48 -4.19
N VAL A 129 15.74 14.02 -2.99
CA VAL A 129 16.91 13.17 -2.72
C VAL A 129 16.51 11.68 -2.77
N PRO A 130 17.25 10.80 -3.46
CA PRO A 130 17.01 9.37 -3.42
C PRO A 130 16.94 8.83 -1.99
N LEU A 131 15.94 8.01 -1.69
CA LEU A 131 15.67 7.50 -0.34
C LEU A 131 16.91 6.90 0.36
N LEU A 132 17.76 6.18 -0.37
CA LEU A 132 18.98 5.55 0.14
C LEU A 132 20.06 6.57 0.57
N GLU A 133 19.95 7.81 0.10
CA GLU A 133 20.87 8.92 0.43
C GLU A 133 20.34 9.82 1.56
N THR A 134 19.28 9.39 2.25
CA THR A 134 18.63 10.13 3.34
C THR A 134 18.93 9.50 4.70
N GLU A 135 18.56 10.19 5.78
CA GLU A 135 18.65 9.66 7.14
C GLU A 135 17.84 8.38 7.36
N PHE A 136 16.76 8.17 6.58
CA PHE A 136 15.88 7.00 6.71
C PHE A 136 16.59 5.70 6.32
N ALA A 137 17.61 5.76 5.46
CA ALA A 137 18.40 4.60 5.07
C ALA A 137 19.12 3.95 6.26
N SER A 138 19.48 4.76 7.27
CA SER A 138 20.20 4.32 8.47
C SER A 138 19.27 4.14 9.68
N ASP A 139 17.98 3.88 9.47
CA ASP A 139 17.03 3.62 10.54
C ASP A 139 17.56 2.47 11.44
N PRO A 140 17.58 2.64 12.77
CA PRO A 140 18.25 1.69 13.68
C PRO A 140 17.55 0.34 13.79
N LYS A 141 16.30 0.21 13.32
CA LYS A 141 15.52 -1.02 13.39
C LYS A 141 15.25 -1.61 12.02
N THR A 142 14.95 -0.77 11.04
CA THR A 142 14.49 -1.18 9.71
C THR A 142 15.20 -0.36 8.64
N PRO A 143 16.52 -0.56 8.46
CA PRO A 143 17.29 0.17 7.45
C PRO A 143 16.80 -0.20 6.04
N ILE A 144 16.99 0.73 5.11
CA ILE A 144 16.58 0.58 3.72
C ILE A 144 17.82 0.35 2.86
N VAL A 145 17.70 -0.52 1.85
CA VAL A 145 18.84 -0.96 1.02
C VAL A 145 18.77 -0.49 -0.43
N SER A 146 17.66 0.13 -0.85
CA SER A 146 17.51 0.70 -2.19
C SER A 146 16.58 1.90 -2.20
N SER A 147 16.77 2.80 -3.17
CA SER A 147 15.76 3.82 -3.49
C SER A 147 14.73 3.33 -4.49
N ARG A 148 15.03 2.26 -5.25
CA ARG A 148 14.11 1.70 -6.24
C ARG A 148 13.11 0.79 -5.54
N ILE A 149 11.84 1.13 -5.66
CA ILE A 149 10.76 0.46 -4.93
C ILE A 149 10.63 -0.99 -5.39
N ALA A 150 10.83 -1.27 -6.68
CA ALA A 150 10.78 -2.62 -7.20
C ALA A 150 11.83 -3.54 -6.55
N GLU A 151 13.04 -3.03 -6.30
CA GLU A 151 14.09 -3.78 -5.60
C GLU A 151 13.70 -4.04 -4.13
N ILE A 152 13.15 -3.03 -3.43
CA ILE A 152 12.68 -3.19 -2.05
C ILE A 152 11.62 -4.30 -1.94
N VAL A 153 10.65 -4.31 -2.85
CA VAL A 153 9.56 -5.29 -2.88
C VAL A 153 10.10 -6.70 -3.20
N ALA A 154 10.94 -6.82 -4.23
CA ALA A 154 11.46 -8.10 -4.72
C ALA A 154 12.37 -8.82 -3.72
N LEU A 155 12.93 -8.12 -2.73
CA LEU A 155 13.69 -8.75 -1.64
C LEU A 155 12.83 -9.62 -0.71
N GLN A 156 11.51 -9.44 -0.72
CA GLN A 156 10.58 -10.06 0.23
C GLN A 156 9.35 -10.69 -0.45
N SER A 157 9.31 -10.72 -1.79
CA SER A 157 8.21 -11.26 -2.57
C SER A 157 8.72 -11.96 -3.82
N GLU A 158 8.07 -13.07 -4.16
CA GLU A 158 8.28 -13.78 -5.43
C GLU A 158 7.30 -13.32 -6.53
N ILE A 159 6.36 -12.41 -6.22
CA ILE A 159 5.42 -11.88 -7.22
C ILE A 159 6.17 -10.94 -8.16
N PRO A 160 6.00 -11.06 -9.50
CA PRO A 160 6.60 -10.15 -10.46
C PRO A 160 6.28 -8.68 -10.15
N VAL A 161 7.31 -7.84 -10.19
CA VAL A 161 7.17 -6.40 -9.97
C VAL A 161 7.34 -5.66 -11.29
N TYR A 162 6.37 -4.81 -11.62
CA TYR A 162 6.35 -3.98 -12.82
C TYR A 162 6.42 -2.51 -12.42
N GLU A 163 7.09 -1.68 -13.22
CA GLU A 163 7.18 -0.24 -13.01
C GLU A 163 6.40 0.49 -14.11
N VAL A 164 5.52 1.42 -13.71
CA VAL A 164 4.79 2.31 -14.63
C VAL A 164 5.21 3.74 -14.33
N PHE A 165 5.79 4.39 -15.34
CA PHE A 165 6.39 5.71 -15.16
C PHE A 165 5.39 6.84 -15.41
N LEU A 166 5.79 8.04 -14.96
CA LEU A 166 4.92 9.20 -14.89
C LEU A 166 4.22 9.56 -16.22
N GLN A 167 4.90 9.34 -17.35
CA GLN A 167 4.35 9.61 -18.67
C GLN A 167 3.14 8.71 -19.00
N ASP A 168 3.17 7.44 -18.60
CA ASP A 168 2.11 6.48 -18.88
C ASP A 168 0.89 6.74 -18.00
N VAL A 169 1.12 7.20 -16.76
CA VAL A 169 0.06 7.69 -15.87
C VAL A 169 -0.64 8.90 -16.49
N ARG A 170 0.14 9.94 -16.87
CA ARG A 170 -0.42 11.23 -17.34
C ARG A 170 -1.05 11.15 -18.72
N ARG A 171 -0.65 10.19 -19.56
CA ARG A 171 -1.27 9.92 -20.86
C ARG A 171 -2.51 9.03 -20.76
N GLY A 172 -2.88 8.56 -19.56
CA GLY A 172 -4.03 7.67 -19.35
C GLY A 172 -3.77 6.22 -19.77
N GLY A 173 -2.51 5.80 -19.91
CA GLY A 173 -2.14 4.44 -20.29
C GLY A 173 -2.26 3.41 -19.15
N LEU A 174 -2.29 3.87 -17.89
CA LEU A 174 -2.26 3.00 -16.72
C LEU A 174 -3.40 1.96 -16.69
N SER A 175 -4.63 2.33 -17.02
CA SER A 175 -5.79 1.42 -16.99
C SER A 175 -5.62 0.23 -17.95
N ALA A 176 -5.12 0.51 -19.16
CA ALA A 176 -4.81 -0.52 -20.15
C ALA A 176 -3.62 -1.41 -19.73
N LEU A 177 -2.59 -0.82 -19.12
CA LEU A 177 -1.45 -1.56 -18.59
C LEU A 177 -1.86 -2.51 -17.46
N LEU A 178 -2.70 -2.05 -16.52
CA LEU A 178 -3.25 -2.92 -15.45
C LEU A 178 -4.04 -4.10 -16.04
N THR A 179 -4.83 -3.86 -17.09
CA THR A 179 -5.55 -4.95 -17.80
C THR A 179 -4.58 -5.95 -18.43
N ALA A 180 -3.50 -5.48 -19.05
CA ALA A 180 -2.49 -6.35 -19.65
C ALA A 180 -1.77 -7.20 -18.58
N TYR A 181 -1.32 -6.59 -17.47
CA TYR A 181 -0.66 -7.32 -16.39
C TYR A 181 -1.60 -8.35 -15.73
N ALA A 182 -2.88 -8.01 -15.54
CA ALA A 182 -3.86 -8.95 -14.99
C ALA A 182 -4.07 -10.20 -15.88
N ALA A 183 -3.81 -10.07 -17.19
CA ALA A 183 -3.88 -11.19 -18.13
C ALA A 183 -2.62 -12.08 -18.08
N GLU A 184 -1.47 -11.53 -17.72
CA GLU A 184 -0.22 -12.29 -17.53
C GLU A 184 -0.22 -13.10 -16.24
N GLY A 185 -0.87 -12.60 -15.18
CA GLY A 185 -0.96 -13.30 -13.92
C GLY A 185 -1.05 -12.37 -12.71
N GLU A 186 -0.37 -12.74 -11.65
CA GLU A 186 -0.25 -11.89 -10.46
C GLU A 186 0.90 -10.90 -10.65
N GLY A 187 0.73 -9.68 -10.14
CA GLY A 187 1.72 -8.62 -10.30
C GLY A 187 1.62 -7.54 -9.25
N ILE A 188 2.77 -6.98 -8.87
CA ILE A 188 2.87 -5.77 -8.06
C ILE A 188 3.32 -4.63 -8.98
N ILE A 189 2.53 -3.57 -9.08
CA ILE A 189 2.77 -2.46 -9.98
C ILE A 189 3.19 -1.25 -9.16
N VAL A 190 4.46 -0.84 -9.29
CA VAL A 190 4.97 0.42 -8.77
C VAL A 190 4.63 1.52 -9.74
N VAL A 191 3.94 2.57 -9.27
CA VAL A 191 3.50 3.66 -10.12
C VAL A 191 4.10 4.98 -9.66
N ASP A 192 4.70 5.71 -10.60
CA ASP A 192 5.24 7.05 -10.37
C ASP A 192 4.14 8.05 -10.01
N ALA A 193 4.46 8.96 -9.10
CA ALA A 193 3.63 10.10 -8.73
C ALA A 193 4.49 11.19 -8.09
N VAL A 194 4.39 12.42 -8.62
CA VAL A 194 5.14 13.58 -8.12
C VAL A 194 4.22 14.71 -7.64
N GLU A 195 2.93 14.67 -8.00
CA GLU A 195 1.89 15.60 -7.54
C GLU A 195 0.56 14.87 -7.23
N GLU A 196 -0.32 15.51 -6.46
CA GLU A 196 -1.62 14.95 -6.04
C GLU A 196 -2.52 14.55 -7.24
N ARG A 197 -2.35 15.23 -8.38
CA ARG A 197 -3.05 14.89 -9.62
C ARG A 197 -2.66 13.51 -10.12
N ASP A 198 -1.39 13.12 -9.99
CA ASP A 198 -0.92 11.80 -10.42
C ASP A 198 -1.60 10.70 -9.59
N LEU A 199 -1.66 10.88 -8.26
CA LEU A 199 -2.37 9.97 -7.34
C LEU A 199 -3.86 9.85 -7.69
N THR A 200 -4.48 10.96 -8.11
CA THR A 200 -5.88 10.96 -8.57
C THR A 200 -6.06 10.11 -9.84
N LEU A 201 -5.16 10.25 -10.82
CA LEU A 201 -5.18 9.44 -12.04
C LEU A 201 -4.97 7.96 -11.75
N ILE A 202 -4.09 7.63 -10.81
CA ILE A 202 -3.84 6.24 -10.37
C ILE A 202 -5.10 5.64 -9.75
N ALA A 203 -5.75 6.37 -8.84
CA ALA A 203 -6.99 5.92 -8.21
C ALA A 203 -8.12 5.71 -9.24
N GLN A 204 -8.24 6.59 -10.23
CA GLN A 204 -9.21 6.44 -11.32
C GLN A 204 -8.96 5.18 -12.14
N ALA A 205 -7.72 4.96 -12.59
CA ALA A 205 -7.36 3.77 -13.37
C ALA A 205 -7.59 2.45 -12.61
N ALA A 206 -7.37 2.45 -11.29
CA ALA A 206 -7.68 1.30 -10.43
C ALA A 206 -9.18 1.00 -10.35
N CYS A 207 -10.02 2.05 -10.24
CA CYS A 207 -11.48 1.93 -10.20
C CYS A 207 -12.10 1.46 -11.53
N GLU A 208 -11.41 1.66 -12.65
CA GLU A 208 -11.85 1.19 -13.97
C GLU A 208 -11.62 -0.31 -14.18
N GLN A 209 -10.83 -0.97 -13.32
CA GLN A 209 -10.56 -2.39 -13.46
C GLN A 209 -11.79 -3.25 -13.13
N PRO A 210 -12.05 -4.34 -13.87
CA PRO A 210 -13.15 -5.27 -13.57
C PRO A 210 -13.04 -5.88 -12.16
N SER A 211 -11.81 -6.09 -11.69
CA SER A 211 -11.50 -6.45 -10.31
C SER A 211 -10.56 -5.41 -9.73
N MET A 212 -10.99 -4.75 -8.65
CA MET A 212 -10.20 -3.74 -7.96
C MET A 212 -8.85 -4.35 -7.53
N PRO A 213 -7.70 -3.74 -7.88
CA PRO A 213 -6.41 -4.16 -7.34
C PRO A 213 -6.33 -3.88 -5.84
N LEU A 214 -5.42 -4.55 -5.14
CA LEU A 214 -5.02 -4.11 -3.80
C LEU A 214 -4.37 -2.72 -3.92
N LEU A 215 -4.89 -1.73 -3.19
CA LEU A 215 -4.25 -0.42 -3.12
C LEU A 215 -3.19 -0.43 -2.04
N VAL A 216 -1.98 0.05 -2.35
CA VAL A 216 -0.86 0.13 -1.41
C VAL A 216 -0.33 1.57 -1.43
N GLY A 217 -0.29 2.22 -0.28
CA GLY A 217 0.11 3.62 -0.20
C GLY A 217 0.51 4.07 1.20
N ALA A 218 0.88 5.34 1.34
CA ALA A 218 1.57 5.84 2.53
C ALA A 218 0.82 6.87 3.38
N ALA A 219 -0.35 7.34 2.95
CA ALA A 219 -1.24 8.23 3.70
C ALA A 219 -2.69 7.74 3.60
#